data_AF-A0A349EJG2-F1
#
_entry.id   AF-A0A349EJG2-F1
#
_cell.length_a   1.000
_cell.length_b   1.000
_cell.length_c   1.000
_cell.angle_alpha   90.00
_cell.angle_beta   90.00
_cell.angle_gamma   90.00
#
_symmetry.space_group_name_H-M   'P 1'
#
loop_
_entity.id
_entity.type
_entity.pdbx_description
1 polymer ?
#
loop_
_entity_poly.entity_id
_entity_poly.type
_entity_poly.pdbx_seq_one_letter_code
_entity_poly.pdbx_strand_id
1 'polypeptide(L)'
;MIVMDIAKILSTAMGFVGFIVLMILCGVTITECFRLTKRFLNRNKKACLWSRADDDTDLWETSCDQAFCLTNGTPKANDFKFCCYCGKEIIEDSDCVPAVDF
;
A
#
# COMPACT_ATOMS: atom_id res chain seq x y z
N MET A 1 -30.24 7.74 8.29
CA MET A 1 -29.06 6.94 7.86
C MET A 1 -28.24 7.66 6.78
N ILE A 2 -28.85 8.23 5.73
CA ILE A 2 -28.16 8.92 4.62
C ILE A 2 -27.36 10.18 5.03
N VAL A 3 -27.83 10.93 6.03
CA VAL A 3 -27.18 12.21 6.47
C VAL A 3 -25.83 11.99 7.16
N MET A 4 -25.64 10.85 7.85
CA MET A 4 -24.36 10.52 8.50
C MET A 4 -23.26 10.18 7.48
N ASP A 5 -23.62 9.60 6.33
CA ASP A 5 -22.67 9.27 5.27
C ASP A 5 -22.21 10.53 4.53
N ILE A 6 -23.12 11.45 4.22
CA ILE A 6 -22.77 12.73 3.58
C ILE A 6 -21.88 13.57 4.50
N ALA A 7 -22.14 13.60 5.81
CA ALA A 7 -21.31 14.33 6.76
C ALA A 7 -19.89 13.74 6.89
N LYS A 8 -19.74 12.41 6.86
CA LYS A 8 -18.43 11.74 6.83
C LYS A 8 -17.69 11.99 5.51
N ILE A 9 -18.39 11.94 4.39
CA ILE A 9 -17.83 12.25 3.06
C ILE A 9 -17.39 13.71 2.98
N LEU A 10 -18.22 14.66 3.45
CA LEU A 10 -17.88 16.09 3.52
C LEU A 10 -16.70 16.35 4.45
N SER A 11 -16.66 15.72 5.63
CA SER A 11 -15.53 15.85 6.57
C SER A 11 -14.23 15.29 5.99
N THR A 12 -14.30 14.15 5.30
CA THR A 12 -13.16 13.53 4.61
C THR A 12 -12.69 14.38 3.43
N ALA A 13 -13.62 14.94 2.66
CA ALA A 13 -13.33 15.82 1.52
C ALA A 13 -12.74 17.17 1.97
N MET A 14 -13.27 17.77 3.03
CA MET A 14 -12.74 19.00 3.62
C MET A 14 -11.33 18.78 4.20
N GLY A 15 -11.06 17.61 4.80
CA GLY A 15 -9.72 17.21 5.22
C GLY A 15 -8.75 17.07 4.04
N PHE A 16 -9.22 16.54 2.90
CA PHE A 16 -8.44 16.40 1.67
C PHE A 16 -8.11 17.76 1.04
N VAL A 17 -9.07 18.71 1.01
CA VAL A 17 -8.85 20.08 0.52
C VAL A 17 -7.86 20.83 1.41
N GLY A 18 -7.99 20.73 2.74
CA GLY A 18 -7.04 21.33 3.68
C GLY A 18 -5.63 20.76 3.53
N PHE A 19 -5.50 19.45 3.31
CA PHE A 19 -4.22 18.77 3.07
C PHE A 19 -3.59 19.20 1.73
N ILE A 20 -4.40 19.36 0.67
CA ILE A 20 -3.93 19.86 -0.64
C ILE A 20 -3.43 21.30 -0.51
N VAL A 21 -4.17 22.19 0.18
CA VAL A 21 -3.76 23.59 0.38
C VAL A 21 -2.47 23.68 1.20
N LEU A 22 -2.33 22.86 2.25
CA LEU A 22 -1.10 22.78 3.05
C LEU A 22 0.09 22.28 2.22
N MET A 23 -0.14 21.28 1.35
CA MET A 23 0.89 20.74 0.47
C MET A 23 1.37 21.74 -0.59
N ILE A 24 0.45 22.53 -1.15
CA ILE A 24 0.77 23.61 -2.10
C ILE A 24 1.58 24.72 -1.40
N LEU A 25 1.19 25.11 -0.19
CA LEU A 25 1.90 26.13 0.59
C LEU A 25 3.30 25.69 1.04
N CYS A 26 3.53 24.38 1.20
CA CYS A 26 4.83 23.83 1.59
C CYS A 26 5.75 23.52 0.37
N GLY A 27 5.31 23.85 -0.85
CA GLY A 27 6.11 23.63 -2.07
C GLY A 27 6.24 22.16 -2.49
N VAL A 28 5.38 21.29 -1.95
CA VAL A 28 5.36 19.87 -2.32
C VAL A 28 4.61 19.75 -3.65
N THR A 29 5.30 19.28 -4.69
CA THR A 29 4.67 19.11 -6.02
C THR A 29 3.51 18.10 -5.94
N ILE A 30 2.51 18.24 -6.82
CA ILE A 30 1.35 17.34 -6.88
C ILE A 30 1.79 15.87 -7.00
N THR A 31 2.89 15.61 -7.72
CA THR A 31 3.52 14.29 -7.85
C THR A 31 3.97 13.72 -6.49
N GLU A 32 4.59 14.54 -5.65
CA GLU A 32 5.07 14.12 -4.34
C GLU A 32 3.91 13.95 -3.36
N CYS A 33 2.84 14.75 -3.48
CA CYS A 33 1.58 14.56 -2.75
C CYS A 33 0.94 13.21 -3.07
N PHE A 34 0.92 12.83 -4.36
CA PHE A 34 0.40 11.53 -4.79
C PHE A 34 1.25 10.38 -4.22
N ARG A 35 2.57 10.51 -4.21
CA ARG A 35 3.47 9.53 -3.58
C ARG A 35 3.22 9.39 -2.08
N LEU A 36 3.07 10.50 -1.36
CA LEU A 36 2.83 10.50 0.09
C LEU A 36 1.46 9.90 0.44
N THR A 37 0.41 10.26 -0.30
CA THR A 37 -0.94 9.70 -0.10
C THR A 37 -0.96 8.21 -0.44
N LYS A 38 -0.33 7.78 -1.55
CA LYS A 38 -0.15 6.37 -1.89
C LYS A 38 0.56 5.61 -0.75
N ARG A 39 1.68 6.13 -0.24
CA ARG A 39 2.41 5.57 0.91
C ARG A 39 1.56 5.45 2.16
N PHE A 40 0.78 6.48 2.47
CA PHE A 40 -0.12 6.47 3.62
C PHE A 40 -1.22 5.40 3.49
N LEU A 41 -1.88 5.32 2.33
CA LEU A 41 -2.90 4.32 2.06
C LEU A 41 -2.32 2.90 2.15
N ASN A 42 -1.15 2.69 1.55
CA ASN A 42 -0.40 1.45 1.61
C ASN A 42 -0.01 1.05 3.04
N ARG A 43 0.45 1.99 3.86
CA ARG A 43 0.68 1.79 5.30
C ARG A 43 -0.58 1.62 6.14
N ASN A 44 -1.77 1.87 5.62
CA ASN A 44 -3.03 1.60 6.33
C ASN A 44 -3.77 0.33 5.85
N LYS A 45 -3.27 -0.40 4.85
CA LYS A 45 -3.80 -1.73 4.48
C LYS A 45 -3.67 -2.72 5.65
N LYS A 46 -4.56 -3.72 5.75
CA LYS A 46 -4.48 -4.74 6.83
C LYS A 46 -3.29 -5.69 6.67
N ALA A 47 -2.89 -5.94 5.43
CA ALA A 47 -1.76 -6.78 5.07
C ALA A 47 -0.79 -6.03 4.15
N CYS A 48 0.41 -6.58 4.00
CA CYS A 48 1.43 -6.12 3.08
C CYS A 48 1.56 -7.14 1.94
N LEU A 49 1.23 -6.71 0.72
CA LEU A 49 1.40 -7.55 -0.47
C LEU A 49 2.89 -7.59 -0.81
N TRP A 50 3.43 -8.77 -1.04
CA TRP A 50 4.78 -9.00 -1.55
C TRP A 50 4.65 -9.61 -2.94
N SER A 51 5.27 -8.97 -3.92
CA SER A 51 5.26 -9.38 -5.33
C SER A 51 6.70 -9.36 -5.85
N ARG A 52 7.09 -10.35 -6.67
CA ARG A 52 8.38 -10.27 -7.37
C ARG A 52 8.34 -9.11 -8.35
N ALA A 53 9.44 -8.36 -8.43
CA ALA A 53 9.58 -7.27 -9.39
C ALA A 53 9.56 -7.81 -10.83
N ASP A 54 10.14 -9.00 -11.02
CA ASP A 54 10.17 -9.76 -12.26
C ASP A 54 10.51 -11.23 -11.96
N ASP A 55 10.14 -12.16 -12.84
CA ASP A 55 10.27 -13.60 -12.65
C ASP A 55 11.73 -14.07 -12.51
N ASP A 56 12.65 -13.35 -13.16
CA ASP A 56 14.08 -13.64 -13.16
C ASP A 56 14.85 -12.89 -12.06
N THR A 57 14.14 -12.18 -11.16
CA THR A 57 14.77 -11.39 -10.11
C THR A 57 14.53 -11.96 -8.72
N ASP A 58 15.54 -11.81 -7.88
CA ASP A 58 15.45 -12.04 -6.43
C ASP A 58 14.82 -10.84 -5.68
N LEU A 59 14.36 -9.83 -6.43
CA LEU A 59 13.82 -8.60 -5.88
C LEU A 59 12.32 -8.73 -5.65
N TRP A 60 11.92 -8.56 -4.39
CA TRP A 60 10.52 -8.53 -3.98
C TRP A 60 10.11 -7.10 -3.64
N GLU A 61 9.14 -6.57 -4.36
CA GLU A 61 8.50 -5.32 -4.04
C GLU A 61 7.38 -5.56 -3.03
N THR A 62 7.23 -4.60 -2.11
CA THR A 62 6.21 -4.67 -1.08
C THR A 62 5.21 -3.54 -1.27
N SER A 63 3.94 -3.79 -0.92
CA SER A 63 2.92 -2.76 -0.98
C SER A 63 3.19 -1.59 -0.04
N CYS A 64 4.10 -1.70 0.94
CA CYS A 64 4.51 -0.58 1.79
C CYS A 64 5.60 0.31 1.17
N ASP A 65 5.83 0.18 -0.15
CA ASP A 65 6.78 0.95 -0.95
C ASP A 65 8.24 0.76 -0.46
N GLN A 66 8.58 -0.49 -0.13
CA GLN A 66 9.93 -0.98 0.17
C GLN A 66 10.22 -2.19 -0.73
N ALA A 67 11.49 -2.53 -0.90
CA ALA A 67 11.91 -3.70 -1.66
C ALA A 67 12.90 -4.55 -0.83
N PHE A 68 12.79 -5.86 -0.96
CA PHE A 68 13.60 -6.83 -0.23
C PHE A 68 14.19 -7.85 -1.21
N CYS A 69 15.48 -8.16 -1.10
CA CYS A 69 16.11 -9.18 -1.93
C CYS A 69 16.08 -10.54 -1.21
N LEU A 70 15.40 -11.53 -1.78
CA LEU A 70 15.41 -12.93 -1.34
C LEU A 70 16.19 -13.74 -2.36
N THR A 71 17.41 -14.14 -2.00
CA THR A 71 18.31 -14.92 -2.88
C THR A 71 17.96 -16.41 -2.97
N ASN A 72 17.00 -16.89 -2.17
CA ASN A 72 16.62 -18.29 -2.16
C ASN A 72 15.15 -18.46 -1.77
N GLY A 73 14.30 -18.82 -2.72
CA GLY A 73 12.88 -19.12 -2.47
C GLY A 73 11.98 -17.89 -2.31
N THR A 74 10.74 -18.13 -1.84
CA THR A 74 9.71 -17.10 -1.63
C THR A 74 9.69 -16.63 -0.16
N PRO A 75 9.02 -15.51 0.17
CA PRO A 75 8.82 -15.08 1.56
C PRO A 75 8.27 -16.21 2.45
N LYS A 76 7.25 -16.93 1.98
CA LYS A 76 6.66 -18.09 2.66
C LYS A 76 7.64 -19.23 2.86
N ALA A 77 8.45 -19.56 1.85
CA ALA A 77 9.46 -20.60 1.95
C ALA A 77 10.55 -20.27 2.98
N ASN A 78 10.71 -18.98 3.31
CA ASN A 78 11.65 -18.48 4.32
C ASN A 78 10.94 -18.09 5.64
N ASP A 79 9.72 -18.58 5.87
CA ASP A 79 8.93 -18.33 7.09
C ASP A 79 8.63 -16.85 7.39
N PHE A 80 8.66 -15.98 6.38
CA PHE A 80 8.23 -14.59 6.54
C PHE A 80 6.71 -14.52 6.72
N LYS A 81 6.28 -14.29 7.98
CA LYS A 81 4.87 -14.09 8.34
C LYS A 81 4.46 -12.62 8.35
N PHE A 82 5.40 -11.74 8.67
CA PHE A 82 5.17 -10.31 8.80
C PHE A 82 6.22 -9.52 8.01
N CYS A 83 5.80 -8.42 7.40
CA CYS A 83 6.65 -7.51 6.66
C CYS A 83 7.62 -6.82 7.62
N CYS A 84 8.92 -6.99 7.38
CA CYS A 84 9.99 -6.41 8.20
C CYS A 84 10.00 -4.87 8.21
N TYR A 85 9.31 -4.21 7.28
CA TYR A 85 9.27 -2.75 7.18
C TYR A 85 8.06 -2.11 7.85
N CYS A 86 6.87 -2.72 7.73
CA CYS A 86 5.62 -2.13 8.25
C CYS A 86 4.94 -2.96 9.34
N GLY A 87 5.46 -4.15 9.66
CA GLY A 87 4.99 -5.02 10.74
C GLY A 87 3.68 -5.76 10.46
N LYS A 88 3.12 -5.65 9.24
CA LYS A 88 1.85 -6.29 8.87
C LYS A 88 2.04 -7.68 8.33
N GLU A 89 0.99 -8.49 8.39
CA GLU A 89 0.98 -9.83 7.78
C GLU A 89 1.27 -9.77 6.28
N ILE A 90 2.03 -10.75 5.78
CA ILE A 90 2.41 -10.84 4.37
C ILE A 90 1.35 -11.62 3.60
N ILE A 91 1.01 -11.10 2.42
CA ILE A 91 0.26 -11.83 1.39
C ILE A 91 1.18 -11.87 0.16
N GLU A 92 1.39 -13.03 -0.44
CA GLU A 92 2.10 -13.12 -1.71
C GLU A 92 1.12 -13.00 -2.88
N ASP A 93 1.55 -12.39 -3.99
CA ASP A 93 0.71 -12.28 -5.18
C ASP A 93 0.37 -13.66 -5.78
N SER A 94 1.22 -14.67 -5.57
CA SER A 94 0.95 -16.07 -5.94
C SER A 94 -0.27 -16.68 -5.22
N ASP A 95 -0.74 -16.06 -4.13
CA ASP A 95 -1.88 -16.53 -3.33
C ASP A 95 -3.23 -15.98 -3.80
N CYS A 96 -3.24 -14.96 -4.67
CA CYS A 96 -4.48 -14.55 -5.30
C CYS A 96 -4.86 -15.58 -6.36
N VAL A 97 -5.56 -16.62 -5.95
CA VAL A 97 -6.33 -17.46 -6.85
C VAL A 97 -7.27 -16.52 -7.60
N PRO A 98 -7.16 -16.37 -8.94
CA PRO A 98 -8.15 -15.60 -9.67
C PRO A 98 -9.50 -16.22 -9.34
N ALA A 99 -10.45 -15.41 -8.91
CA ALA A 99 -11.83 -15.84 -8.77
C ALA A 99 -12.26 -16.39 -10.13
N VAL A 100 -12.24 -17.72 -10.26
CA VAL A 100 -12.81 -18.43 -11.39
C VAL A 100 -14.32 -18.29 -11.23
N ASP A 101 -14.87 -17.21 -11.77
CA ASP A 101 -16.29 -17.12 -12.05
C ASP A 101 -16.60 -18.17 -13.13
N PHE A 102 -17.33 -19.21 -12.74
CA PHE A 102 -17.85 -20.28 -13.61
C PHE A 102 -18.96 -19.77 -14.53
#